data_AF-A0A0F0KLN5-F1
#
_entry.id   AF-A0A0F0KLN5-F1
#
_cell.length_a   1.000
_cell.length_b   1.000
_cell.length_c   1.000
_cell.angle_alpha   90.00
_cell.angle_beta   90.00
_cell.angle_gamma   90.00
#
_symmetry.space_group_name_H-M   'P 1'
#
loop_
_entity.id
_entity.type
_entity.pdbx_description
1 polymer ?
#
loop_
_entity_poly.entity_id
_entity_poly.type
_entity_poly.pdbx_seq_one_letter_code
_entity_poly.pdbx_strand_id
1 'polypeptide(L)'
;MEDYATPFIELIDREAADLSVDERESLEFYYASVNLAEGLPPDSVPRRWCVVAQNVGRVAHMLGRLPVSGDPGATPVILEWIRFQATATLNSYQRARLGSFPGGDALIAVPE
;
A
#
# COMPACT_ATOMS: atom_id res chain seq x y z
N MET A 1 -9.58 9.62 -10.49
CA MET A 1 -8.66 8.84 -9.63
C MET A 1 -7.96 9.89 -8.81
N GLU A 2 -8.30 10.03 -7.54
CA GLU A 2 -7.61 10.98 -6.66
C GLU A 2 -6.13 10.64 -6.63
N ASP A 3 -5.29 11.67 -6.70
CA ASP A 3 -3.85 11.50 -6.61
C ASP A 3 -3.46 11.21 -5.16
N TYR A 4 -3.44 9.93 -4.81
CA TYR A 4 -3.06 9.46 -3.49
C TYR A 4 -1.59 9.77 -3.14
N ALA A 5 -0.75 10.14 -4.12
CA ALA A 5 0.69 10.37 -3.91
C ALA A 5 1.02 11.79 -3.45
N THR A 6 0.24 12.79 -3.88
CA THR A 6 0.48 14.23 -3.58
C THR A 6 0.78 14.50 -2.11
N PRO A 7 -0.02 14.02 -1.13
CA PRO A 7 0.27 14.29 0.29
C PRO A 7 1.64 13.79 0.77
N PHE A 8 2.16 12.72 0.16
CA PHE A 8 3.45 12.13 0.54
C PHE A 8 4.63 12.80 -0.17
N ILE A 9 4.40 13.38 -1.35
CA ILE A 9 5.37 14.22 -2.04
C ILE A 9 5.65 15.48 -1.19
N GLU A 10 4.61 16.11 -0.64
CA GLU A 10 4.74 17.29 0.21
C GLU A 10 5.54 17.03 1.50
N LEU A 11 5.61 15.78 1.96
CA LEU A 11 6.42 15.40 3.13
C LEU A 11 7.93 15.38 2.84
N ILE A 12 8.33 15.25 1.57
CA ILE A 12 9.75 15.14 1.18
C ILE A 12 10.52 16.43 1.48
N ASP A 13 9.85 17.58 1.33
CA ASP A 13 10.45 18.90 1.52
C ASP A 13 10.42 19.35 2.99
N ARG A 14 9.86 18.55 3.90
CA ARG A 14 9.80 18.86 5.34
C ARG A 14 11.04 18.37 6.07
N GLU A 15 11.43 19.11 7.11
CA GLU A 15 12.49 18.70 8.01
C GLU A 15 12.12 17.41 8.75
N ALA A 16 13.05 16.46 8.83
CA ALA A 16 12.81 15.15 9.43
C ALA A 16 12.41 15.22 10.92
N ALA A 17 12.81 16.30 11.61
CA ALA A 17 12.44 16.57 13.00
C ALA A 17 10.96 16.94 13.16
N ASP A 18 10.33 17.46 12.10
CA ASP A 18 8.94 17.91 12.10
C ASP A 18 7.96 16.81 11.65
N LEU A 19 8.48 15.64 11.27
CA LEU A 19 7.67 14.51 10.85
C LEU A 19 7.25 13.66 12.06
N SER A 20 5.96 13.36 12.15
CA SER A 20 5.42 12.35 13.05
C SER A 20 5.99 10.95 12.72
N VAL A 21 5.75 9.98 13.61
CA VAL A 21 6.15 8.58 13.36
C VAL A 21 5.44 8.03 12.11
N ASP A 22 4.12 8.25 11.99
CA ASP A 22 3.33 7.78 10.84
C ASP A 22 3.78 8.43 9.52
N GLU A 23 4.15 9.72 9.51
CA GLU A 23 4.66 10.39 8.32
C GLU A 23 6.02 9.84 7.89
N ARG A 24 6.92 9.56 8.84
CA ARG A 24 8.23 8.95 8.56
C ARG A 24 8.07 7.54 7.99
N GLU A 25 7.24 6.72 8.63
CA GLU A 25 6.93 5.38 8.12
C GLU A 25 6.25 5.45 6.75
N SER A 26 5.29 6.36 6.56
CA SER A 26 4.62 6.57 5.28
C SER A 26 5.59 6.96 4.17
N LEU A 27 6.60 7.80 4.46
CA LEU A 27 7.66 8.14 3.52
C LEU A 27 8.53 6.93 3.14
N GLU A 28 8.87 6.05 4.08
CA GLU A 28 9.62 4.83 3.75
C GLU A 28 8.86 3.95 2.74
N PHE A 29 7.54 3.80 2.93
CA PHE A 29 6.69 3.06 1.99
C PHE A 29 6.46 3.82 0.68
N TYR A 30 6.32 5.13 0.73
CA TYR A 30 6.24 5.97 -0.47
C TYR A 30 7.51 5.80 -1.31
N TYR A 31 8.70 5.99 -0.72
CA TYR A 31 9.98 5.79 -1.37
C TYR A 31 10.13 4.37 -1.90
N ALA A 32 9.72 3.35 -1.15
CA ALA A 32 9.75 1.98 -1.65
C ALA A 32 8.86 1.76 -2.88
N SER A 33 7.78 2.53 -3.02
CA SER A 33 6.85 2.42 -4.14
C SER A 33 7.36 3.11 -5.42
N VAL A 34 7.99 4.28 -5.29
CA VAL A 34 8.58 5.01 -6.44
C VAL A 34 9.95 4.43 -6.82
N ASN A 35 10.76 4.08 -5.83
CA ASN A 35 12.12 3.58 -5.98
C ASN A 35 12.20 2.06 -5.81
N LEU A 36 11.26 1.29 -6.37
CA LEU A 36 11.33 -0.18 -6.41
C LEU A 36 12.67 -0.72 -6.99
N ALA A 37 13.54 0.15 -7.51
CA ALA A 37 14.89 -0.13 -8.01
C ALA A 37 16.07 0.44 -7.20
N GLU A 38 15.94 1.49 -6.36
CA GLU A 38 17.10 2.19 -5.77
C GLU A 38 16.99 2.43 -4.24
N GLY A 39 18.06 2.12 -3.51
CA GLY A 39 18.28 2.56 -2.12
C GLY A 39 17.74 1.68 -0.99
N LEU A 40 16.67 0.90 -1.20
CA LEU A 40 16.13 0.01 -0.15
C LEU A 40 16.52 -1.46 -0.33
N PRO A 41 16.90 -2.17 0.75
CA PRO A 41 17.15 -3.61 0.69
C PRO A 41 15.96 -4.35 0.06
N PRO A 42 16.20 -5.34 -0.83
CA PRO A 42 15.14 -6.10 -1.50
C PRO A 42 14.16 -6.74 -0.51
N ASP A 43 14.64 -7.15 0.67
CA ASP A 43 13.84 -7.83 1.69
C ASP A 43 13.26 -6.89 2.76
N SER A 44 13.42 -5.57 2.60
CA SER A 44 12.82 -4.60 3.52
C SER A 44 11.29 -4.72 3.52
N VAL A 45 10.68 -4.50 4.70
CA VAL A 45 9.23 -4.55 4.87
C VAL A 45 8.49 -3.63 3.89
N PRO A 46 8.90 -2.35 3.72
CA PRO A 46 8.25 -1.43 2.77
C PRO A 46 8.27 -1.94 1.32
N ARG A 47 9.41 -2.48 0.87
CA ARG A 47 9.57 -2.98 -0.51
C ARG A 47 8.72 -4.21 -0.77
N ARG A 48 8.77 -5.21 0.12
CA ARG A 48 7.93 -6.41 0.00
C ARG A 48 6.45 -6.06 0.00
N TRP A 49 6.04 -5.14 0.87
CA TRP A 49 4.66 -4.66 0.90
C TRP A 49 4.26 -4.00 -0.43
N CYS A 50 5.08 -3.08 -0.96
CA CYS A 50 4.78 -2.37 -2.21
C CYS A 50 4.69 -3.32 -3.42
N VAL A 51 5.55 -4.33 -3.51
CA VAL A 51 5.50 -5.34 -4.59
C VAL A 51 4.18 -6.11 -4.56
N VAL A 52 3.76 -6.58 -3.39
CA VAL A 52 2.50 -7.33 -3.28
C VAL A 52 1.30 -6.40 -3.53
N ALA A 53 1.30 -5.20 -2.96
CA ALA A 53 0.27 -4.19 -3.19
C ALA A 53 0.13 -3.83 -4.69
N GLN A 54 1.23 -3.72 -5.43
CA GLN A 54 1.18 -3.49 -6.88
C GLN A 54 0.51 -4.64 -7.64
N ASN A 55 0.81 -5.89 -7.26
CA ASN A 55 0.19 -7.06 -7.88
C ASN A 55 -1.30 -7.16 -7.54
N VAL A 56 -1.67 -6.90 -6.28
CA VAL A 56 -3.08 -6.83 -5.84
C VAL A 56 -3.82 -5.75 -6.60
N GLY A 57 -3.27 -4.53 -6.68
CA GLY A 57 -3.87 -3.41 -7.41
C GLY A 57 -4.09 -3.72 -8.89
N ARG A 58 -3.11 -4.35 -9.57
CA ARG A 58 -3.25 -4.78 -10.97
C ARG A 58 -4.42 -5.75 -11.14
N VAL A 59 -4.51 -6.76 -10.28
CA VAL A 59 -5.60 -7.75 -10.33
C VAL A 59 -6.93 -7.08 -9.99
N ALA A 60 -6.98 -6.21 -8.99
CA ALA A 60 -8.19 -5.52 -8.58
C ALA A 60 -8.73 -4.58 -9.68
N HIS A 61 -7.86 -3.86 -10.38
CA HIS A 61 -8.25 -3.04 -11.54
C HIS A 61 -8.75 -3.88 -12.71
N MET A 62 -8.11 -5.02 -12.98
CA MET A 62 -8.58 -5.95 -14.02
C MET A 62 -9.97 -6.50 -13.71
N LEU A 63 -10.27 -6.78 -12.43
CA LEU A 63 -11.55 -7.36 -11.99
C LEU A 63 -12.62 -6.30 -11.64
N GLY A 64 -12.24 -5.04 -11.46
CA GLY A 64 -13.11 -3.98 -10.95
C GLY A 64 -13.47 -4.12 -9.45
N ARG A 65 -12.82 -5.03 -8.72
CA ARG A 65 -13.02 -5.30 -7.29
C ARG A 65 -11.80 -6.03 -6.72
N LEU A 66 -11.67 -6.13 -5.40
CA LEU A 66 -10.65 -6.98 -4.78
C LEU A 66 -10.79 -8.45 -5.23
N PRO A 67 -9.67 -9.15 -5.45
CA PRO A 67 -9.69 -10.55 -5.86
C PRO A 67 -10.18 -11.46 -4.73
N VAL A 68 -10.94 -12.49 -5.10
CA VAL A 68 -11.40 -13.58 -4.24
C VAL A 68 -10.95 -14.93 -4.81
N SER A 69 -11.12 -15.99 -4.00
CA SER A 69 -10.74 -17.34 -4.42
C SER A 69 -11.45 -17.75 -5.72
N GLY A 70 -10.68 -18.23 -6.68
CA GLY A 70 -11.18 -18.64 -8.01
C GLY A 70 -11.08 -17.57 -9.08
N ASP A 71 -10.77 -16.31 -8.73
CA ASP A 71 -10.55 -15.26 -9.73
C ASP A 71 -9.21 -15.47 -10.48
N PRO A 72 -9.15 -15.09 -11.78
CA PRO A 72 -7.90 -15.04 -12.51
C PRO A 72 -6.87 -14.12 -11.81
N GLY A 73 -5.69 -14.65 -11.53
CA GLY A 73 -4.60 -13.90 -10.87
C GLY A 73 -4.69 -13.81 -9.35
N ALA A 74 -5.76 -14.35 -8.72
CA ALA A 74 -5.89 -14.40 -7.27
C ALA A 74 -5.07 -15.56 -6.65
N THR A 75 -3.75 -15.38 -6.60
CA THR A 75 -2.84 -16.38 -6.01
C THR A 75 -3.05 -16.53 -4.50
N PRO A 76 -2.63 -17.65 -3.87
CA PRO A 76 -2.69 -17.81 -2.42
C PRO A 76 -2.01 -16.67 -1.65
N VAL A 77 -0.88 -16.17 -2.18
CA VAL A 77 -0.13 -15.04 -1.61
C VAL A 77 -0.97 -13.75 -1.62
N ILE A 78 -1.66 -13.46 -2.72
CA ILE A 78 -2.55 -12.28 -2.82
C ILE A 78 -3.71 -12.39 -1.83
N LEU A 79 -4.35 -13.55 -1.77
CA LEU A 79 -5.51 -13.78 -0.91
C LEU A 79 -5.13 -13.72 0.58
N GLU A 80 -3.97 -14.27 0.94
CA GLU A 80 -3.44 -14.19 2.31
C GLU A 80 -3.06 -12.76 2.68
N TRP A 81 -2.39 -12.04 1.78
CA TRP A 81 -1.99 -10.66 2.00
C TRP A 81 -3.21 -9.74 2.22
N ILE A 82 -4.27 -9.90 1.42
CA ILE A 82 -5.53 -9.15 1.58
C ILE A 82 -6.15 -9.41 2.96
N ARG A 83 -6.24 -10.68 3.38
CA ARG A 83 -6.74 -11.03 4.72
C ARG A 83 -5.91 -10.40 5.83
N PHE A 84 -4.58 -10.39 5.68
CA PHE A 84 -3.68 -9.78 6.64
C PHE A 84 -3.88 -8.26 6.73
N GLN A 85 -4.04 -7.55 5.60
CA GLN A 85 -4.25 -6.09 5.61
C GLN A 85 -5.52 -5.69 6.38
N ALA A 86 -6.59 -6.49 6.31
CA ALA A 86 -7.85 -6.19 7.00
C ALA A 86 -7.73 -6.13 8.54
N THR A 87 -6.64 -6.69 9.09
CA THR A 87 -6.35 -6.68 10.54
C THR A 87 -5.07 -5.95 10.91
N ALA A 88 -4.33 -5.45 9.92
CA ALA A 88 -3.04 -4.84 10.14
C ALA A 88 -3.17 -3.38 10.60
N THR A 89 -2.25 -2.93 11.44
CA THR A 89 -2.04 -1.49 11.65
C THR A 89 -1.34 -0.94 10.42
N LEU A 90 -2.05 -0.10 9.66
CA LEU A 90 -1.57 0.53 8.43
C LEU A 90 -1.14 1.97 8.70
N ASN A 91 -0.03 2.41 8.11
CA ASN A 91 0.30 3.84 8.07
C ASN A 91 -0.54 4.59 7.03
N SER A 92 -0.48 5.92 7.04
CA SER A 92 -1.25 6.77 6.13
C SER A 92 -1.00 6.46 4.65
N TYR A 93 0.25 6.20 4.23
CA TYR A 93 0.55 5.80 2.85
C TYR A 93 -0.12 4.48 2.47
N GLN A 94 -0.01 3.45 3.32
CA GLN A 94 -0.60 2.15 3.04
C GLN A 94 -2.13 2.26 2.91
N ARG A 95 -2.79 3.03 3.78
CA ARG A 95 -4.24 3.28 3.68
C ARG A 95 -4.61 3.98 2.37
N ALA A 96 -3.92 5.06 2.03
CA ALA A 96 -4.18 5.81 0.80
C ALA A 96 -3.97 4.94 -0.45
N ARG A 97 -2.91 4.13 -0.45
CA ARG A 97 -2.60 3.19 -1.53
C ARG A 97 -3.68 2.11 -1.67
N LEU A 98 -4.13 1.51 -0.57
CA LEU A 98 -5.21 0.53 -0.59
C LEU A 98 -6.53 1.14 -1.06
N GLY A 99 -6.88 2.34 -0.58
CA GLY A 99 -8.09 3.07 -1.00
C GLY A 99 -8.12 3.40 -2.51
N SER A 100 -6.96 3.44 -3.16
CA SER A 100 -6.89 3.62 -4.63
C SER A 100 -7.35 2.38 -5.43
N PHE A 101 -7.45 1.21 -4.79
CA PHE A 101 -7.86 -0.03 -5.45
C PHE A 101 -9.39 -0.15 -5.49
N PRO A 102 -9.97 -0.70 -6.57
CA PRO A 102 -11.39 -1.04 -6.57
C PRO A 102 -11.73 -2.01 -5.42
N GLY A 103 -12.61 -1.58 -4.50
CA GLY A 103 -12.99 -2.32 -3.30
C GLY A 103 -11.97 -2.28 -2.15
N GLY A 104 -10.89 -1.51 -2.28
CA GLY A 104 -9.85 -1.38 -1.27
C GLY A 104 -10.30 -0.73 0.04
N ASP A 105 -11.39 0.05 0.01
CA ASP A 105 -11.99 0.67 1.20
C ASP A 105 -12.36 -0.36 2.28
N ALA A 106 -12.71 -1.57 1.88
CA ALA A 106 -13.01 -2.67 2.79
C ALA A 106 -11.79 -3.14 3.62
N LEU A 107 -10.56 -2.76 3.23
CA LEU A 107 -9.32 -3.10 3.94
C LEU A 107 -8.86 -2.00 4.90
N ILE A 108 -9.40 -0.79 4.78
CA ILE A 108 -9.02 0.37 5.59
C ILE A 108 -10.12 0.78 6.58
N ALA A 109 -11.29 0.16 6.48
CA ALA A 109 -12.36 0.30 7.46
C ALA A 109 -11.85 -0.20 8.81
N VAL A 110 -11.65 0.72 9.74
CA VAL A 110 -11.25 0.42 11.12
C VAL A 110 -12.34 -0.46 11.74
N PRO A 111 -12.03 -1.65 12.28
CA PRO A 111 -12.97 -2.31 13.18
C PRO A 111 -13.11 -1.43 14.42
N GLU A 112 -14.32 -0.89 14.64
CA GLU A 112 -14.72 -0.20 15.87
C GLU A 112 -14.49 -1.06 17.13
#